data_AF-A0A8H9GCE2-F1
#
_entry.id   AF-A0A8H9GCE2-F1
#
_cell.length_a   1.000
_cell.length_b   1.000
_cell.length_c   1.000
_cell.angle_alpha   90.00
_cell.angle_beta   90.00
_cell.angle_gamma   90.00
#
_symmetry.space_group_name_H-M   'P 1'
#
loop_
_entity.id
_entity.type
_entity.pdbx_description
1 polymer ?
#
loop_
_entity_poly.entity_id
_entity_poly.type
_entity_poly.pdbx_seq_one_letter_code
_entity_poly.pdbx_strand_id
1 'polypeptide(L)'
;MHDTTPAGSADPGQPSPAFRVLQVVLGLEFLALAAVTVWLLVELVTSPASSLASGIALTILTAIAALWLGSLFVGLRNRRPWVRSGIIVWQVLQGALAIGAFQGVFRVAWFGWLLLIPALLAITLVLSRPVTAALVREDADRD
;
A
#
# COMPACT_ATOMS: atom_id res chain seq x y z
N MET A 1 -14.41 49.50 15.07
CA MET A 1 -14.85 48.19 14.56
C MET A 1 -13.69 47.63 13.76
N HIS A 2 -12.86 46.81 14.42
CA HIS A 2 -11.59 46.31 13.88
C HIS A 2 -11.88 44.98 13.19
N ASP A 3 -11.71 44.93 11.88
CA ASP A 3 -11.78 43.70 11.13
C ASP A 3 -10.52 42.88 11.47
N THR A 4 -10.71 41.70 12.09
CA THR A 4 -9.66 40.74 12.42
C THR A 4 -9.96 39.45 11.67
N THR A 5 -10.02 39.54 10.34
CA THR A 5 -10.02 38.36 9.49
C THR A 5 -8.57 37.95 9.28
N PRO A 6 -8.03 36.91 9.96
CA PRO A 6 -6.75 36.35 9.55
C PRO A 6 -6.94 35.75 8.16
N ALA A 7 -6.39 36.43 7.16
CA ALA A 7 -6.21 35.88 5.81
C ALA A 7 -5.15 34.77 5.86
N GLY A 8 -5.47 33.68 6.55
CA GLY A 8 -4.83 32.39 6.37
C GLY A 8 -5.50 31.71 5.19
N SER A 9 -5.21 32.17 3.98
CA SER A 9 -5.54 31.46 2.74
C SER A 9 -4.77 30.14 2.74
N ALA A 10 -5.34 29.11 3.36
CA ALA A 10 -4.97 27.74 3.04
C ALA A 10 -5.27 27.57 1.55
N ASP A 11 -4.21 27.51 0.75
CA ASP A 11 -4.25 27.35 -0.70
C ASP A 11 -5.23 26.20 -1.08
N PRO A 12 -6.37 26.50 -1.73
CA PRO A 12 -7.46 25.53 -1.95
C PRO A 12 -7.12 24.38 -2.91
N GLY A 13 -5.91 24.33 -3.46
CA GLY A 13 -5.56 23.40 -4.55
C GLY A 13 -4.53 22.32 -4.20
N GLN A 14 -3.82 22.40 -3.07
CA GLN A 14 -2.70 21.47 -2.83
C GLN A 14 -3.16 20.13 -2.25
N PRO A 15 -2.87 18.99 -2.92
CA PRO A 15 -3.15 17.68 -2.34
C PRO A 15 -2.42 17.56 -1.01
N SER A 16 -3.16 17.15 0.02
CA SER A 16 -2.65 17.08 1.39
C SER A 16 -1.34 16.28 1.42
N PRO A 17 -0.32 16.73 2.16
CA PRO A 17 0.96 16.04 2.21
C PRO A 17 0.80 14.57 2.65
N ALA A 18 -0.17 14.28 3.53
CA ALA A 18 -0.52 12.92 3.94
C ALA A 18 -0.96 12.02 2.77
N PHE A 19 -1.74 12.57 1.81
CA PHE A 19 -2.16 11.82 0.63
C PHE A 19 -0.99 11.50 -0.29
N ARG A 20 -0.07 12.46 -0.49
CA ARG A 20 1.17 12.23 -1.26
C ARG A 20 2.06 11.18 -0.61
N VAL A 21 2.23 11.23 0.72
CA VAL A 21 3.02 10.22 1.44
C VAL A 21 2.39 8.83 1.28
N LEU A 22 1.07 8.70 1.43
CA LEU A 22 0.39 7.43 1.22
C LEU A 22 0.60 6.88 -0.21
N GLN A 23 0.52 7.75 -1.22
CA GLN A 23 0.81 7.34 -2.60
C GLN A 23 2.24 6.82 -2.76
N VAL A 24 3.23 7.49 -2.15
CA VAL A 24 4.63 7.03 -2.21
C VAL A 24 4.78 5.69 -1.51
N VAL A 25 4.23 5.53 -0.29
CA VAL A 25 4.32 4.27 0.47
C VAL A 25 3.68 3.13 -0.31
N LEU A 26 2.44 3.28 -0.77
CA LEU A 26 1.74 2.25 -1.53
C LEU A 26 2.44 1.94 -2.87
N GLY A 27 3.02 2.95 -3.50
CA GLY A 27 3.81 2.78 -4.72
C GLY A 27 5.08 1.96 -4.48
N LEU A 28 5.78 2.20 -3.36
CA LEU A 28 6.94 1.41 -2.96
C LEU A 28 6.56 -0.04 -2.62
N GLU A 29 5.45 -0.25 -1.91
CA GLU A 29 4.92 -1.58 -1.62
C GLU A 29 4.59 -2.36 -2.90
N PHE A 30 3.94 -1.70 -3.87
CA PHE A 30 3.67 -2.27 -5.19
C PHE A 30 4.96 -2.66 -5.91
N LEU A 31 5.96 -1.76 -5.96
CA LEU A 31 7.24 -2.04 -6.62
C LEU A 31 7.98 -3.18 -5.93
N ALA A 32 7.97 -3.24 -4.60
CA ALA A 32 8.59 -4.32 -3.85
C ALA A 32 7.93 -5.67 -4.18
N LEU A 33 6.59 -5.73 -4.17
CA LEU A 33 5.87 -6.96 -4.50
C LEU A 33 6.06 -7.37 -5.96
N ALA A 34 6.06 -6.42 -6.89
CA ALA A 34 6.37 -6.68 -8.30
C ALA A 34 7.79 -7.24 -8.49
N ALA A 35 8.78 -6.68 -7.77
CA ALA A 35 10.15 -7.18 -7.79
C ALA A 35 10.23 -8.62 -7.25
N VAL A 36 9.51 -8.94 -6.17
CA VAL A 36 9.41 -10.32 -5.64
C VAL A 36 8.77 -11.26 -6.67
N THR A 37 7.70 -10.84 -7.35
CA THR A 37 7.08 -11.65 -8.41
C THR A 37 8.04 -11.92 -9.55
N VAL A 38 8.78 -10.90 -10.01
CA VAL A 38 9.81 -11.06 -11.07
C VAL A 38 10.93 -11.97 -10.60
N TRP A 39 11.38 -11.82 -9.36
CA TRP A 39 12.38 -12.70 -8.77
C TRP A 39 11.92 -14.16 -8.79
N LEU A 40 10.70 -14.45 -8.34
CA LEU A 40 10.13 -15.80 -8.35
C LEU A 40 9.97 -16.37 -9.77
N LEU A 41 9.60 -15.53 -10.75
CA LEU A 41 9.56 -15.94 -12.16
C LEU A 41 10.94 -16.34 -12.68
N VAL A 42 11.99 -15.59 -12.35
CA VAL A 42 13.37 -15.92 -12.71
C VAL A 42 13.79 -17.21 -12.00
N GLU A 43 13.54 -17.32 -10.70
CA GLU A 43 13.88 -18.50 -9.91
C GLU A 43 13.23 -19.78 -10.45
N LEU A 44 11.97 -19.69 -10.90
CA LEU A 44 11.24 -20.81 -11.48
C LEU A 44 11.87 -21.37 -12.76
N VAL A 45 12.58 -20.51 -13.53
CA VAL A 45 13.22 -20.92 -14.79
C VAL A 45 14.71 -21.21 -14.65
N THR A 46 15.40 -20.63 -13.65
CA THR A 46 16.85 -20.78 -13.49
C THR A 46 17.27 -21.82 -12.46
N SER A 47 16.41 -22.09 -11.47
CA SER A 47 16.79 -22.91 -10.30
C SER A 47 16.09 -24.27 -10.34
N PRO A 48 16.79 -25.38 -10.02
CA PRO A 48 16.14 -26.66 -9.77
C PRO A 48 15.27 -26.51 -8.51
N ALA A 49 13.97 -26.29 -8.70
CA ALA A 49 13.04 -26.11 -7.60
C ALA A 49 13.00 -27.36 -6.72
N SER A 50 13.10 -27.19 -5.40
CA SER A 50 12.84 -28.26 -4.44
C SER A 50 11.40 -28.81 -4.57
N SER A 51 10.48 -27.94 -4.99
CA SER A 51 9.10 -28.28 -5.38
C SER A 51 8.63 -27.30 -6.45
N LEU A 52 8.47 -27.80 -7.69
CA LEU A 52 7.93 -27.02 -8.81
C LEU A 52 6.52 -26.49 -8.49
N ALA A 53 5.70 -27.30 -7.81
CA ALA A 53 4.33 -26.93 -7.45
C ALA A 53 4.30 -25.72 -6.50
N SER A 54 5.15 -25.70 -5.48
CA SER A 54 5.24 -24.58 -4.54
C SER A 54 5.76 -23.31 -5.22
N GLY A 55 6.75 -23.42 -6.10
CA GLY A 55 7.27 -22.30 -6.89
C GLY A 55 6.20 -21.66 -7.78
N ILE A 56 5.46 -22.47 -8.55
CA ILE A 56 4.35 -22.00 -9.39
C ILE A 56 3.25 -21.34 -8.54
N ALA A 57 2.85 -21.98 -7.44
CA ALA A 57 1.79 -21.45 -6.57
C ALA A 57 2.14 -20.08 -5.98
N LEU A 58 3.36 -19.91 -5.45
CA LEU A 58 3.82 -18.62 -4.90
C LEU A 58 3.95 -17.57 -5.99
N THR A 59 4.43 -17.93 -7.18
CA THR A 59 4.55 -17.00 -8.31
C THR A 59 3.18 -16.48 -8.74
N ILE A 60 2.19 -17.36 -8.89
CA ILE A 60 0.82 -16.97 -9.26
C ILE A 60 0.19 -16.11 -8.17
N LEU A 61 0.34 -16.50 -6.90
CA LEU A 61 -0.22 -15.76 -5.77
C LEU A 61 0.36 -14.34 -5.70
N THR A 62 1.68 -14.19 -5.81
CA THR A 62 2.35 -12.88 -5.78
C THR A 62 2.03 -12.05 -7.03
N ALA A 63 1.88 -12.67 -8.21
CA ALA A 63 1.42 -11.98 -9.42
C ALA A 63 0.01 -11.41 -9.26
N ILE A 64 -0.94 -12.20 -8.75
CA ILE A 64 -2.32 -11.75 -8.48
C ILE A 64 -2.31 -10.60 -7.46
N ALA A 65 -1.55 -10.76 -6.37
CA ALA A 65 -1.44 -9.74 -5.34
C ALA A 65 -0.81 -8.44 -5.91
N ALA A 66 0.21 -8.53 -6.76
CA ALA A 66 0.82 -7.37 -7.41
C ALA A 66 -0.15 -6.66 -8.35
N LEU A 67 -0.92 -7.39 -9.16
CA LEU A 67 -1.95 -6.81 -10.03
C LEU A 67 -3.05 -6.12 -9.22
N TRP A 68 -3.50 -6.75 -8.13
CA TRP A 68 -4.48 -6.17 -7.22
C TRP A 68 -3.95 -4.90 -6.56
N LEU A 69 -2.72 -4.92 -6.01
CA LEU A 69 -2.09 -3.76 -5.38
C LEU A 69 -1.84 -2.62 -6.40
N GLY A 70 -1.47 -2.97 -7.63
CA GLY A 70 -1.38 -2.03 -8.74
C GLY A 70 -2.72 -1.35 -9.06
N SER A 71 -3.83 -2.12 -9.03
CA SER A 71 -5.17 -1.56 -9.20
C SER A 71 -5.54 -0.59 -8.08
N LEU A 72 -5.14 -0.86 -6.83
CA LEU A 72 -5.32 0.04 -5.69
C LEU A 72 -4.50 1.31 -5.88
N PHE A 73 -3.25 1.22 -6.32
CA PHE A 73 -2.41 2.38 -6.58
C PHE A 73 -2.97 3.28 -7.71
N VAL A 74 -3.44 2.68 -8.81
CA VAL A 74 -4.10 3.43 -9.89
C VAL A 74 -5.40 4.07 -9.40
N GLY A 75 -6.22 3.33 -8.65
CA GLY A 75 -7.42 3.87 -8.02
C GLY A 75 -7.10 5.03 -7.06
N LEU A 76 -6.03 4.91 -6.28
CA LEU A 76 -5.58 5.94 -5.34
C LEU A 76 -5.16 7.20 -6.09
N ARG A 77 -4.40 7.08 -7.19
CA ARG A 77 -4.05 8.21 -8.07
C ARG A 77 -5.29 8.90 -8.62
N ASN A 78 -6.31 8.12 -8.96
CA ASN A 78 -7.59 8.61 -9.48
C ASN A 78 -8.59 9.01 -8.36
N ARG A 79 -8.14 9.08 -7.10
CA ARG A 79 -8.94 9.44 -5.91
C ARG A 79 -10.24 8.64 -5.78
N ARG A 80 -10.23 7.36 -6.17
CA ARG A 80 -11.43 6.49 -6.09
C ARG A 80 -11.70 6.08 -4.62
N PRO A 81 -12.94 6.16 -4.14
CA PRO A 81 -13.28 5.91 -2.73
C PRO A 81 -13.14 4.45 -2.31
N TRP A 82 -13.38 3.50 -3.24
CA TRP A 82 -13.32 2.07 -2.99
C TRP A 82 -11.93 1.59 -2.55
N VAL A 83 -10.89 2.39 -2.84
CA VAL A 83 -9.50 2.01 -2.63
C VAL A 83 -9.17 1.94 -1.14
N ARG A 84 -9.92 2.68 -0.32
CA ARG A 84 -9.67 2.77 1.11
C ARG A 84 -9.76 1.41 1.81
N SER A 85 -10.82 0.64 1.56
CA SER A 85 -10.97 -0.69 2.15
C SER A 85 -9.88 -1.64 1.65
N GLY A 86 -9.52 -1.56 0.36
CA GLY A 86 -8.43 -2.35 -0.23
C GLY A 86 -7.08 -2.08 0.41
N ILE A 87 -6.71 -0.80 0.62
CA ILE A 87 -5.44 -0.47 1.28
C ILE A 87 -5.44 -0.99 2.72
N ILE A 88 -6.55 -0.84 3.47
CA ILE A 88 -6.63 -1.36 4.85
C ILE A 88 -6.39 -2.87 4.87
N VAL A 89 -7.04 -3.62 3.97
CA VAL A 89 -6.84 -5.07 3.85
C VAL A 89 -5.39 -5.40 3.56
N TRP A 90 -4.76 -4.69 2.61
CA TRP A 90 -3.34 -4.88 2.29
C TRP A 90 -2.44 -4.65 3.51
N GLN A 91 -2.66 -3.57 4.27
CA GLN A 91 -1.84 -3.29 5.45
C GLN A 91 -2.00 -4.32 6.57
N VAL A 92 -3.22 -4.86 6.75
CA VAL A 92 -3.45 -5.96 7.69
C VAL A 92 -2.74 -7.24 7.24
N LEU A 93 -2.80 -7.58 5.94
CA LEU A 93 -2.06 -8.71 5.38
C LEU A 93 -0.54 -8.54 5.55
N GLN A 94 -0.01 -7.35 5.25
CA GLN A 94 1.40 -7.04 5.44
C GLN A 94 1.82 -7.12 6.91
N GLY A 95 0.98 -6.65 7.83
CA GLY A 95 1.17 -6.83 9.28
C GLY A 95 1.21 -8.30 9.69
N ALA A 96 0.30 -9.13 9.16
CA ALA A 96 0.31 -10.57 9.40
C ALA A 96 1.58 -11.25 8.86
N LEU A 97 2.05 -10.85 7.67
CA LEU A 97 3.32 -11.31 7.10
C LEU A 97 4.51 -10.89 7.96
N ALA A 98 4.51 -9.66 8.50
CA ALA A 98 5.54 -9.18 9.40
C ALA A 98 5.62 -10.00 10.69
N ILE A 99 4.47 -10.30 11.31
CA ILE A 99 4.39 -11.18 12.48
C ILE A 99 4.93 -12.57 12.11
N GLY A 100 4.53 -13.11 10.95
CA GLY A 100 5.07 -14.35 10.39
C GLY A 100 6.59 -14.34 10.23
N ALA A 101 7.20 -13.21 9.86
CA ALA A 101 8.65 -13.09 9.76
C ALA A 101 9.37 -13.10 11.12
N PHE A 102 8.72 -12.64 12.20
CA PHE A 102 9.26 -12.70 13.56
C PHE A 102 9.19 -14.11 14.18
N GLN A 103 8.11 -14.85 13.90
CA GLN A 103 7.79 -16.12 14.57
C GLN A 103 7.94 -17.38 13.70
N GLY A 104 7.95 -17.24 12.37
CA GLY A 104 7.88 -18.35 11.41
C GLY A 104 9.19 -19.11 11.20
N VAL A 105 9.15 -20.18 10.40
CA VAL A 105 10.25 -21.16 10.24
C VAL A 105 11.63 -20.53 9.93
N PHE A 106 11.66 -19.44 9.16
CA PHE A 106 12.90 -18.79 8.74
C PHE A 106 13.39 -17.68 9.69
N ARG A 107 12.58 -17.28 10.69
CA ARG A 107 12.82 -16.22 11.71
C ARG A 107 13.85 -15.16 11.29
N VAL A 108 13.46 -14.28 10.36
CA VAL A 108 14.34 -13.20 9.90
C VAL A 108 13.78 -11.87 10.40
N ALA A 109 14.17 -11.49 11.61
CA ALA A 109 13.58 -10.35 12.32
C ALA A 109 13.67 -9.02 11.55
N TRP A 110 14.72 -8.81 10.75
CA TRP A 110 14.86 -7.57 9.97
C TRP A 110 13.79 -7.45 8.87
N PHE A 111 13.37 -8.55 8.24
CA PHE A 111 12.26 -8.55 7.28
C PHE A 111 10.92 -8.21 7.97
N GLY A 112 10.72 -8.67 9.20
CA GLY A 112 9.56 -8.32 9.99
C GLY A 112 9.44 -6.80 10.18
N TRP A 113 10.53 -6.13 10.53
CA TRP A 113 10.54 -4.67 10.64
C TRP A 113 10.35 -3.96 9.30
N LEU A 114 10.96 -4.47 8.23
CA LEU A 114 10.81 -3.92 6.88
C LEU A 114 9.35 -3.94 6.41
N LEU A 115 8.57 -4.95 6.79
CA LEU A 115 7.15 -5.07 6.46
C LEU A 115 6.25 -4.29 7.44
N LEU A 116 6.60 -4.31 8.74
CA LEU A 116 5.76 -3.71 9.79
C LEU A 116 5.74 -2.18 9.74
N ILE A 117 6.89 -1.54 9.56
CA ILE A 117 7.01 -0.08 9.53
C ILE A 117 6.12 0.56 8.44
N PRO A 118 6.22 0.17 7.15
CA PRO A 118 5.35 0.72 6.12
C PRO A 118 3.89 0.37 6.37
N ALA A 119 3.58 -0.82 6.93
CA ALA A 119 2.21 -1.19 7.26
C ALA A 119 1.57 -0.25 8.28
N LEU A 120 2.28 0.03 9.38
CA LEU A 120 1.83 0.95 10.42
C LEU A 120 1.75 2.39 9.91
N LEU A 121 2.67 2.80 9.03
CA LEU A 121 2.65 4.13 8.45
C LEU A 121 1.45 4.31 7.50
N ALA A 122 1.24 3.37 6.58
CA ALA A 122 0.15 3.45 5.61
C ALA A 122 -1.23 3.33 6.28
N ILE A 123 -1.39 2.47 7.29
CA ILE A 123 -2.68 2.33 7.98
C ILE A 123 -3.04 3.60 8.76
N THR A 124 -2.07 4.23 9.42
CA THR A 124 -2.30 5.49 10.14
C THR A 124 -2.61 6.64 9.17
N LEU A 125 -1.94 6.68 8.02
CA LEU A 125 -2.21 7.67 6.97
C LEU A 125 -3.59 7.49 6.34
N VAL A 126 -3.99 6.26 5.98
CA VAL A 126 -5.31 5.97 5.41
C VAL A 126 -6.44 6.34 6.36
N LEU A 127 -6.26 6.07 7.66
CA LEU A 127 -7.25 6.38 8.69
C LEU A 127 -7.25 7.88 9.08
N SER A 128 -6.28 8.66 8.61
CA SER A 128 -6.21 10.09 8.90
C SER A 128 -7.33 10.90 8.23
N ARG A 129 -7.83 11.92 8.93
CA ARG A 129 -8.87 12.83 8.43
C ARG A 129 -8.54 13.46 7.07
N PRO A 130 -7.30 13.92 6.80
CA PRO A 130 -6.96 14.54 5.51
C PRO A 130 -7.12 13.60 4.31
N VAL A 131 -6.81 12.32 4.47
CA VAL A 131 -6.94 11.31 3.40
C VAL A 131 -8.41 10.90 3.24
N THR A 132 -9.10 10.70 4.37
CA THR A 132 -10.52 10.34 4.35
C THR A 132 -11.38 11.44 3.71
N ALA A 133 -11.12 12.71 4.04
CA ALA A 133 -11.84 13.84 3.43
C ALA A 133 -11.56 13.98 1.93
N ALA A 134 -10.33 13.71 1.47
CA ALA A 134 -9.98 13.76 0.06
C ALA A 134 -10.64 12.66 -0.77
N LEU A 135 -10.84 11.47 -0.20
CA LEU A 135 -11.51 10.35 -0.88
C LEU A 135 -13.05 10.49 -0.89
N VAL A 136 -13.64 11.08 0.15
CA VAL A 136 -15.10 11.29 0.24
C VAL A 136 -15.58 12.48 -0.60
N ARG A 137 -14.75 13.51 -0.78
CA ARG A 137 -15.13 14.72 -1.52
C ARG A 137 -15.34 14.47 -3.02
N GLU A 138 -14.56 13.56 -3.62
CA GLU A 138 -14.70 13.20 -5.04
C GLU A 138 -16.00 12.43 -5.33
N ASP A 139 -16.55 11.70 -4.36
CA ASP A 139 -17.83 11.00 -4.54
C ASP A 139 -18.99 11.99 -4.59
N ALA A 140 -18.95 13.01 -3.74
CA ALA A 140 -19.98 14.06 -3.70
C ALA A 140 -19.99 14.96 -4.95
N ASP A 141 -18.86 15.13 -5.64
CA ASP A 141 -18.77 15.92 -6.88
C ASP A 141 -19.23 15.11 -8.13
N ARG A 142 -19.48 13.80 -8.01
CA ARG A 142 -19.92 12.93 -9.13
C ARG A 142 -21.42 12.63 -9.15
N ASP A 143 -22.14 12.94 -8.07
CA ASP A 143 -23.59 12.77 -7.93
C ASP A 143 -24.35 14.09 -8.19
#